data_AF-A0A382ELC9-F1
#
_entry.id   AF-A0A382ELC9-F1
#
_cell.length_a   1.000
_cell.length_b   1.000
_cell.length_c   1.000
_cell.angle_alpha   90.00
_cell.angle_beta   90.00
_cell.angle_gamma   90.00
#
_symmetry.space_group_name_H-M   'P 1'
#
loop_
_entity.id
_entity.type
_entity.pdbx_description
1 polymer ?
#
loop_
_entity_poly.entity_id
_entity_poly.type
_entity_poly.pdbx_seq_one_letter_code
_entity_poly.pdbx_strand_id
1 'polypeptide(L)'
;MVKRHQERGKLLVRDRIEELIDSDTPFLEFSPLAAYGLYKDEVPSAGIITGIGVVNGREVMIIANDATVKGGTYYPLTVKKHLR
;
A
#
# COMPACT_ATOMS: atom_id res chain seq x y z
N MET A 1 14.26 -5.49 2.53
CA MET A 1 13.55 -6.14 1.41
C MET A 1 13.38 -5.22 0.20
N VAL A 2 13.27 -3.90 0.39
CA VAL A 2 13.16 -2.88 -0.69
C VAL A 2 14.17 -3.09 -1.83
N LYS A 3 15.48 -3.15 -1.51
CA LYS A 3 16.54 -3.36 -2.52
C LYS A 3 16.31 -4.64 -3.35
N ARG A 4 16.02 -5.77 -2.70
CA ARG A 4 15.73 -7.06 -3.37
C ARG A 4 14.48 -6.99 -4.25
N HIS A 5 13.48 -6.19 -3.87
CA HIS A 5 12.27 -6.00 -4.68
C HIS A 5 12.58 -5.16 -5.93
N GLN A 6 13.38 -4.11 -5.79
CA GLN A 6 13.84 -3.27 -6.91
C GLN A 6 14.78 -4.03 -7.86
N GLU A 7 15.70 -4.84 -7.34
CA GLU A 7 16.59 -5.71 -8.13
C GLU A 7 15.83 -6.71 -9.02
N ARG A 8 14.56 -7.00 -8.70
CA ARG A 8 13.66 -7.82 -9.53
C ARG A 8 12.94 -7.01 -10.63
N GLY A 9 13.29 -5.74 -10.82
CA GLY A 9 12.66 -4.84 -11.80
C GLY A 9 11.23 -4.45 -11.44
N LYS A 10 10.85 -4.50 -10.15
CA LYS A 10 9.49 -4.19 -9.70
C LYS A 10 9.45 -2.82 -9.02
N LEU A 11 8.51 -1.97 -9.44
CA LEU A 11 8.18 -0.72 -8.75
C LEU A 11 7.73 -0.98 -7.30
N LEU A 12 8.04 -0.06 -6.37
CA LEU A 12 7.50 -0.11 -5.02
C LEU A 12 6.00 0.17 -5.03
N VAL A 13 5.31 -0.20 -3.97
CA VAL A 13 3.85 -0.09 -3.91
C VAL A 13 3.38 1.36 -4.06
N ARG A 14 4.10 2.33 -3.48
CA ARG A 14 3.76 3.76 -3.56
C ARG A 14 4.06 4.33 -4.94
N ASP A 15 5.22 4.00 -5.52
CA ASP A 15 5.55 4.37 -6.90
C ASP A 15 4.49 3.88 -7.90
N ARG A 16 3.95 2.67 -7.70
CA ARG A 16 2.86 2.15 -8.55
C ARG A 16 1.57 2.95 -8.43
N ILE A 17 1.26 3.46 -7.24
CA ILE A 17 0.06 4.27 -7.02
C ILE A 17 0.26 5.62 -7.69
N GLU A 18 1.44 6.22 -7.54
CA GLU A 18 1.81 7.50 -8.18
C GLU A 18 1.76 7.40 -9.71
N GLU A 19 2.25 6.31 -10.30
CA GLU A 19 2.15 6.06 -11.75
C GLU A 19 0.74 5.69 -12.23
N LEU A 20 -0.17 5.28 -11.33
CA LEU A 20 -1.53 4.87 -11.67
C LEU A 20 -2.51 6.05 -11.66
N ILE A 21 -2.38 6.96 -10.70
CA ILE A 21 -3.29 8.09 -10.54
C ILE A 21 -3.03 9.16 -11.59
N ASP A 22 -4.08 9.91 -11.93
CA ASP A 22 -3.98 11.03 -12.85
C ASP A 22 -3.06 12.11 -12.28
N SER A 23 -2.20 12.70 -13.12
CA SER A 23 -1.29 13.77 -12.70
C SER A 23 -2.05 14.94 -12.07
N ASP A 24 -1.45 15.55 -11.05
CA ASP A 24 -2.01 16.67 -10.28
C ASP A 24 -3.33 16.34 -9.54
N THR A 25 -3.66 15.07 -9.37
CA THR A 25 -4.80 14.64 -8.54
C THR A 25 -4.35 14.11 -7.17
N PRO A 26 -5.17 14.28 -6.12
CA PRO A 26 -4.80 13.82 -4.79
C PRO A 26 -4.94 12.30 -4.66
N PHE A 27 -4.11 11.73 -3.79
CA PHE A 27 -4.32 10.39 -3.24
C PHE A 27 -4.61 10.49 -1.73
N LEU A 28 -5.81 10.09 -1.32
CA LEU A 28 -6.22 10.05 0.07
C LEU A 28 -5.94 8.66 0.66
N GLU A 29 -4.80 8.51 1.32
CA GLU A 29 -4.42 7.24 1.96
C GLU A 29 -5.21 6.97 3.25
N PHE A 30 -5.66 5.72 3.42
CA PHE A 30 -6.36 5.26 4.60
C PHE A 30 -5.45 4.48 5.55
N SER A 31 -5.59 4.79 6.85
CA SER A 31 -4.93 4.08 7.95
C SER A 31 -3.42 3.84 7.72
N PRO A 32 -2.61 4.88 7.46
CA PRO A 32 -1.16 4.72 7.24
C PRO A 32 -0.44 4.14 8.47
N LEU A 33 -1.00 4.36 9.68
CA LEU A 33 -0.49 3.83 10.95
C LEU A 33 -1.05 2.44 11.31
N ALA A 34 -1.69 1.73 10.36
CA ALA A 34 -2.18 0.39 10.63
C ALA A 34 -1.03 -0.52 11.08
N ALA A 35 -1.29 -1.31 12.14
CA ALA A 35 -0.34 -2.17 12.82
C ALA A 35 0.85 -1.48 13.54
N TYR A 36 0.84 -0.15 13.70
CA TYR A 36 1.81 0.56 14.53
C TYR A 36 1.73 0.11 16.00
N GLY A 37 2.89 -0.14 16.62
CA GLY A 37 3.03 -0.65 17.99
C GLY A 37 2.67 -2.14 18.14
N LEU A 38 2.38 -2.84 17.04
CA LEU A 38 1.99 -4.25 17.02
C LEU A 38 3.01 -5.07 16.23
N TYR A 39 3.06 -6.38 16.48
CA TYR A 39 3.93 -7.32 15.76
C TYR A 39 5.41 -6.89 15.72
N LYS A 40 5.91 -6.28 16.82
CA LYS A 40 7.28 -5.74 16.92
C LYS A 40 7.61 -4.69 15.85
N ASP A 41 6.60 -3.97 15.35
CA ASP A 41 6.71 -2.96 14.30
C ASP A 41 7.27 -3.47 12.96
N GLU A 42 7.21 -4.78 12.73
CA GLU A 42 7.74 -5.41 11.51
C GLU A 42 6.75 -5.39 10.33
N VAL A 43 5.55 -4.82 10.53
CA VAL A 43 4.44 -4.84 9.56
C VAL A 43 3.88 -3.43 9.35
N PRO A 44 4.68 -2.47 8.84
CA PRO A 44 4.24 -1.09 8.66
C PRO A 44 3.01 -1.00 7.74
N SER A 45 2.08 -0.09 8.06
CA SER A 45 0.81 0.10 7.33
C SER A 45 -0.02 -1.20 7.19
N ALA A 46 0.20 -2.19 8.06
CA ALA A 46 -0.33 -3.55 7.95
C ALA A 46 0.00 -4.26 6.62
N GLY A 47 1.09 -3.87 5.94
CA GLY A 47 1.55 -4.49 4.69
C GLY A 47 0.66 -4.22 3.47
N ILE A 48 -0.23 -3.24 3.56
CA ILE A 48 -1.16 -2.88 2.48
C ILE A 48 -1.41 -1.37 2.48
N ILE A 49 -1.31 -0.75 1.30
CA ILE A 49 -1.69 0.65 1.10
C ILE A 49 -3.09 0.66 0.51
N THR A 50 -3.99 1.40 1.15
CA THR A 50 -5.37 1.58 0.70
C THR A 50 -5.69 3.07 0.65
N GLY A 51 -6.57 3.48 -0.25
CA GLY A 51 -6.94 4.88 -0.37
C GLY A 51 -7.81 5.15 -1.59
N ILE A 52 -8.22 6.41 -1.74
CA ILE A 52 -8.94 6.89 -2.93
C ILE A 52 -8.00 7.75 -3.76
N GLY A 53 -7.94 7.49 -5.06
CA GLY A 53 -7.25 8.32 -6.05
C GLY A 53 -8.13 8.53 -7.28
N VAL A 54 -7.70 9.40 -8.19
CA VAL A 54 -8.39 9.64 -9.47
C VAL A 54 -7.68 8.89 -10.59
N VAL A 55 -8.43 8.12 -11.38
CA VAL A 55 -7.92 7.39 -12.55
C VAL A 55 -8.86 7.62 -13.72
N ASN A 56 -8.35 8.24 -14.79
CA ASN A 56 -9.13 8.68 -15.95
C ASN A 56 -10.35 9.52 -15.55
N GLY A 57 -10.15 10.49 -14.65
CA GLY A 57 -11.17 11.41 -14.16
C GLY A 57 -12.21 10.79 -13.23
N ARG A 58 -11.97 9.58 -12.70
CA ARG A 58 -12.88 8.86 -11.80
C ARG A 58 -12.22 8.56 -10.46
N GLU A 59 -12.91 8.87 -9.37
CA GLU A 59 -12.50 8.44 -8.03
C GLU A 59 -12.59 6.92 -7.92
N VAL A 60 -11.49 6.27 -7.57
CA VAL A 60 -11.40 4.81 -7.43
C VAL A 60 -10.78 4.44 -6.09
N MET A 61 -11.30 3.36 -5.50
CA MET A 61 -10.65 2.68 -4.38
C MET A 61 -9.43 1.93 -4.90
N ILE A 62 -8.27 2.19 -4.32
CA ILE A 62 -7.02 1.51 -4.62
C ILE A 62 -6.63 0.66 -3.41
N ILE A 63 -6.34 -0.61 -3.66
CA ILE A 63 -5.87 -1.58 -2.66
C ILE A 63 -4.60 -2.24 -3.20
N ALA A 64 -3.45 -1.95 -2.59
CA ALA A 64 -2.15 -2.38 -3.09
C ALA A 64 -1.29 -3.00 -1.98
N ASN A 65 -0.97 -4.29 -2.10
CA ASN A 65 -0.11 -4.99 -1.13
C ASN A 65 1.36 -4.61 -1.29
N ASP A 66 2.05 -4.40 -0.16
CA ASP A 66 3.48 -4.14 -0.13
C ASP A 66 4.27 -5.46 -0.01
N ALA A 67 4.83 -5.91 -1.14
CA ALA A 67 5.64 -7.13 -1.18
C ALA A 67 6.94 -7.03 -0.34
N THR A 68 7.35 -5.84 0.08
CA THR A 68 8.54 -5.63 0.91
C THR A 68 8.24 -5.84 2.40
N VAL A 69 6.96 -5.84 2.80
CA VAL A 69 6.51 -6.08 4.18
C VAL A 69 6.10 -7.54 4.33
N LYS A 70 6.97 -8.35 4.95
CA LYS A 70 6.75 -9.80 5.14
C LYS A 70 6.35 -10.55 3.85
N GLY A 71 6.80 -10.08 2.68
CA GLY A 71 6.44 -10.68 1.39
C GLY A 71 5.03 -10.34 0.88
N GLY A 72 4.32 -9.39 1.51
CA GLY A 72 2.94 -9.03 1.17
C GLY A 72 1.89 -10.00 1.73
N THR A 73 2.28 -10.87 2.67
CA THR A 73 1.36 -11.81 3.32
C THR A 73 0.38 -11.11 4.26
N TYR A 74 -0.79 -11.71 4.46
CA TYR A 74 -1.84 -11.12 5.27
C TYR A 74 -1.64 -11.42 6.75
N TYR A 75 -1.59 -10.34 7.54
CA TYR A 75 -1.78 -10.38 8.98
C TYR A 75 -3.26 -10.11 9.31
N PRO A 76 -3.73 -10.37 10.55
CA PRO A 76 -5.11 -10.05 10.93
C PRO A 76 -5.51 -8.60 10.64
N LEU A 77 -4.59 -7.64 10.85
CA LEU A 77 -4.84 -6.23 10.52
C LEU A 77 -4.76 -5.92 9.03
N THR A 78 -4.05 -6.71 8.23
CA THR A 78 -4.10 -6.60 6.76
C THR A 78 -5.50 -6.93 6.27
N VAL A 79 -6.09 -8.03 6.77
CA VAL A 79 -7.48 -8.42 6.44
C VAL A 79 -8.44 -7.31 6.86
N LYS A 80 -8.32 -6.82 8.10
CA LYS A 80 -9.19 -5.76 8.61
C LYS A 80 -9.09 -4.46 7.80
N LYS A 81 -7.87 -4.08 7.38
CA LYS A 81 -7.63 -2.89 6.55
C LYS A 81 -8.14 -3.08 5.12
N HIS A 82 -8.05 -4.29 4.56
CA HIS A 82 -8.57 -4.58 3.22
C HIS A 82 -10.11 -4.52 3.19
N LEU A 83 -10.78 -5.07 4.21
CA LEU A 83 -12.25 -5.08 4.28
C LEU A 83 -12.89 -3.73 4.62
N ARG A 84 -12.12 -2.78 5.16
CA ARG A 84 -12.62 -1.50 5.67
C ARG A 84 -12.81 -0.49 4.56
#